data_AF-A0A2X3GTM6-F1
#
_entry.id   AF-A0A2X3GTM6-F1
#
_cell.length_a   1.000
_cell.length_b   1.000
_cell.length_c   1.000
_cell.angle_alpha   90.00
_cell.angle_beta   90.00
_cell.angle_gamma   90.00
#
_symmetry.space_group_name_H-M   'P 1'
#
loop_
_entity.id
_entity.type
_entity.pdbx_description
1 polymer ?
#
loop_
_entity_poly.entity_id
_entity_poly.type
_entity_poly.pdbx_seq_one_letter_code
_entity_poly.pdbx_strand_id
1 'polypeptide(L)'
;MFTSAHANRSAQASAPAGHYAHRSGEQNTNGLISEIVYREDQPMMTQLLLLPLLQQLGQQSRWQLWLTPQQKLSREWVQSAGLPLSKVMQISQLSPSHTIDSMIRALRTGNYSVVICWLAEELTADEHERLVNAAR
;
A
#
# COMPACT_ATOMS: atom_id res chain seq x y z
N MET A 1 23.40 8.02 -63.18
CA MET A 1 23.00 9.34 -62.61
C MET A 1 22.11 9.09 -61.40
N PHE A 2 22.29 9.90 -60.36
CA PHE A 2 21.89 9.72 -58.96
C PHE A 2 20.52 10.35 -58.61
N THR A 3 19.98 9.97 -57.42
CA THR A 3 18.93 10.62 -56.58
C THR A 3 17.46 10.43 -57.01
N SER A 4 16.41 10.41 -56.17
CA SER A 4 16.13 10.66 -54.74
C SER A 4 14.83 9.91 -54.39
N ALA A 5 14.73 9.15 -53.29
CA ALA A 5 14.14 9.55 -52.00
C ALA A 5 12.75 10.22 -52.06
N HIS A 6 11.71 9.53 -51.59
CA HIS A 6 10.71 10.13 -50.71
C HIS A 6 10.03 9.06 -49.84
N ALA A 7 10.18 9.23 -48.53
CA ALA A 7 9.49 8.49 -47.49
C ALA A 7 8.01 8.92 -47.42
N ASN A 8 7.10 7.98 -47.26
CA ASN A 8 5.71 8.27 -46.89
C ASN A 8 5.48 7.92 -45.42
N ARG A 9 5.18 8.96 -44.63
CA ARG A 9 4.77 8.90 -43.23
C ARG A 9 3.30 9.31 -43.18
N SER A 10 2.43 8.41 -42.75
CA SER A 10 1.08 8.72 -42.29
C SER A 10 0.78 7.92 -41.05
N ALA A 11 0.48 8.63 -39.97
CA ALA A 11 0.33 8.14 -38.62
C ALA A 11 -1.15 7.93 -38.27
N GLN A 12 -1.35 7.21 -37.16
CA GLN A 12 -2.50 7.28 -36.24
C GLN A 12 -3.84 6.70 -36.70
N ALA A 13 -4.23 5.62 -36.03
CA ALA A 13 -5.37 5.67 -35.12
C ALA A 13 -5.23 4.57 -34.06
N SER A 14 -4.86 4.97 -32.85
CA SER A 14 -4.94 4.14 -31.65
C SER A 14 -6.42 3.88 -31.34
N ALA A 15 -6.83 2.62 -31.21
CA ALA A 15 -8.11 2.24 -30.66
C ALA A 15 -7.99 2.11 -29.12
N PRO A 16 -8.73 2.88 -28.31
CA PRO A 16 -8.85 2.62 -26.89
C PRO A 16 -10.18 1.90 -26.65
N ALA A 17 -10.14 0.60 -26.38
CA ALA A 17 -11.35 -0.11 -25.93
C ALA A 17 -10.97 -1.31 -25.07
N GLY A 18 -11.02 -1.09 -23.76
CA GLY A 18 -10.78 -2.12 -22.76
C GLY A 18 -10.52 -1.49 -21.40
N HIS A 19 -11.44 -0.64 -20.94
CA HIS A 19 -11.53 -0.37 -19.50
C HIS A 19 -11.86 -1.72 -18.84
N TYR A 20 -10.86 -2.38 -18.28
CA TYR A 20 -11.04 -3.44 -17.30
C TYR A 20 -11.57 -2.79 -16.02
N ALA A 21 -12.81 -2.31 -16.06
CA ALA A 21 -13.55 -2.02 -14.85
C ALA A 21 -13.94 -3.37 -14.23
N HIS A 22 -12.97 -4.04 -13.62
CA HIS A 22 -13.27 -5.07 -12.64
C HIS A 22 -13.81 -4.35 -11.41
N ARG A 23 -15.10 -4.01 -11.46
CA ARG A 23 -15.88 -3.57 -10.31
C ARG A 23 -16.14 -4.84 -9.50
N SER A 24 -15.11 -5.31 -8.80
CA SER A 24 -15.23 -6.34 -7.79
C SER A 24 -16.24 -5.82 -6.78
N GLY A 25 -17.33 -6.56 -6.56
CA GLY A 25 -18.37 -6.17 -5.63
C GLY A 25 -17.76 -5.73 -4.30
N GLU A 26 -18.02 -4.49 -3.93
CA GLU A 26 -17.68 -3.95 -2.62
C GLU A 26 -18.44 -4.77 -1.59
N GLN A 27 -17.82 -5.85 -1.12
CA GLN A 27 -18.14 -6.36 0.20
C GLN A 27 -17.80 -5.21 1.14
N ASN A 28 -18.84 -4.68 1.78
CA ASN A 28 -18.74 -3.64 2.78
C ASN A 28 -18.03 -4.21 4.02
N THR A 29 -16.73 -4.46 3.88
CA THR A 29 -15.84 -4.79 4.97
C THR A 29 -15.42 -3.46 5.57
N ASN A 30 -16.15 -3.00 6.60
CA ASN A 30 -15.66 -1.91 7.43
C ASN A 30 -14.22 -2.23 7.83
N GLY A 31 -13.27 -1.41 7.39
CA GLY A 31 -11.88 -1.55 7.77
C GLY A 31 -11.71 -1.35 9.27
N LEU A 32 -10.69 -2.03 9.81
CA LEU A 32 -10.33 -1.93 11.23
C LEU A 32 -9.06 -1.10 11.34
N ILE A 33 -9.04 -0.19 12.31
CA ILE A 33 -7.81 0.48 12.74
C ILE A 33 -7.32 -0.24 13.99
N SER A 34 -6.09 -0.77 13.92
CA SER A 34 -5.44 -1.44 15.04
C SER A 34 -4.12 -0.73 15.32
N GLU A 35 -3.92 -0.36 16.58
CA GLU A 35 -2.68 0.24 17.06
C GLU A 35 -1.87 -0.81 17.82
N ILE A 36 -0.57 -0.87 17.56
CA ILE A 36 0.33 -1.84 18.15
C ILE A 36 1.49 -1.07 18.78
N VAL A 37 1.55 -1.08 20.10
CA VAL A 37 2.66 -0.46 20.85
C VAL A 37 3.81 -1.46 20.90
N TYR A 38 4.92 -1.13 20.24
CA TYR A 38 6.13 -1.93 20.31
C TYR A 38 6.76 -1.81 21.69
N ARG A 39 7.00 -2.97 22.31
CA ARG A 39 7.64 -3.12 23.60
C ARG A 39 8.97 -3.84 23.40
N GLU A 40 10.07 -3.14 23.64
CA GLU A 40 11.44 -3.70 23.50
C GLU A 40 11.68 -4.91 24.40
N ASP A 41 10.95 -5.02 25.51
CA ASP A 41 11.01 -6.14 26.44
C ASP A 41 10.28 -7.40 25.95
N GLN A 42 9.35 -7.26 24.99
CA GLN A 42 8.59 -8.40 24.44
C GLN A 42 8.40 -8.34 22.91
N PRO A 43 9.49 -8.33 22.12
CA PRO A 43 9.41 -8.26 20.67
C PRO A 43 8.78 -9.53 20.05
N MET A 44 8.91 -10.67 20.73
CA MET A 44 8.42 -11.96 20.26
C MET A 44 6.89 -12.00 20.16
N MET A 45 6.18 -11.38 21.11
CA MET A 45 4.71 -11.39 21.11
C MET A 45 4.15 -10.62 19.92
N THR A 46 4.72 -9.43 19.64
CA THR A 46 4.32 -8.60 18.50
C THR A 46 4.57 -9.33 17.18
N GLN A 47 5.70 -10.02 17.05
CA GLN A 47 6.01 -10.78 15.83
C GLN A 47 5.08 -11.98 15.62
N LEU A 48 4.75 -12.72 16.69
CA LEU A 48 3.88 -13.89 16.61
C LEU A 48 2.43 -13.57 16.23
N LEU A 49 1.92 -12.39 16.63
CA LEU A 49 0.55 -11.99 16.29
C LEU A 49 0.47 -11.20 14.98
N LEU A 50 1.42 -10.30 14.74
CA LEU A 50 1.40 -9.44 13.56
C LEU A 50 1.71 -10.22 12.30
N LEU A 51 2.69 -11.12 12.34
CA LEU A 51 3.16 -11.79 11.13
C LEU A 51 2.09 -12.68 10.48
N PRO A 52 1.38 -13.57 11.21
CA PRO A 52 0.31 -14.37 10.61
C PRO A 52 -0.83 -13.51 10.06
N LEU A 53 -1.15 -12.40 10.71
CA LEU A 53 -2.15 -11.44 10.20
C LEU A 53 -1.68 -10.83 8.88
N LEU A 54 -0.43 -10.37 8.80
CA LEU A 54 0.12 -9.82 7.56
C LEU A 54 0.17 -10.87 6.45
N GLN A 55 0.49 -12.12 6.75
CA GLN A 55 0.42 -13.22 5.78
C GLN A 55 -1.00 -13.43 5.27
N GLN A 56 -2.00 -13.45 6.16
CA GLN A 56 -3.41 -13.57 5.80
C GLN A 56 -3.88 -12.41 4.91
N LEU A 57 -3.55 -11.17 5.28
CA LEU A 57 -3.87 -9.99 4.47
C LEU A 57 -3.10 -9.98 3.14
N GLY A 58 -1.95 -10.64 3.07
CA GLY A 58 -1.17 -10.85 1.86
C GLY A 58 -1.80 -11.86 0.89
N GLN A 59 -2.66 -12.76 1.36
CA GLN A 59 -3.40 -13.68 0.48
C GLN A 59 -4.54 -12.98 -0.28
N GLN A 60 -5.01 -11.82 0.19
CA GLN A 60 -6.03 -11.04 -0.50
C GLN A 60 -5.52 -10.49 -1.83
N SER A 61 -6.43 -10.13 -2.75
CA SER A 61 -6.08 -9.56 -4.06
C SER A 61 -5.58 -8.10 -4.00
N ARG A 62 -5.59 -7.49 -2.82
CA ARG A 62 -5.21 -6.10 -2.56
C ARG A 62 -3.74 -5.98 -2.15
N TRP A 63 -3.18 -4.78 -2.31
CA TRP A 63 -1.78 -4.47 -1.98
C TRP A 63 -1.57 -4.32 -0.47
N GLN A 64 -0.34 -4.53 0.00
CA GLN A 64 0.08 -4.14 1.36
C GLN A 64 0.94 -2.89 1.29
N LEU A 65 0.54 -1.82 1.96
CA LEU A 65 1.28 -0.55 1.97
C LEU A 65 2.09 -0.39 3.25
N TRP A 66 3.37 -0.10 3.09
CA TRP A 66 4.31 0.17 4.17
C TRP A 66 4.80 1.62 4.09
N LEU A 67 4.46 2.44 5.10
CA LEU A 67 4.90 3.82 5.24
C LEU A 67 6.02 3.87 6.30
N THR A 68 7.27 3.96 5.84
CA THR A 68 8.44 3.87 6.71
C THR A 68 9.22 5.19 6.73
N PRO A 69 9.46 5.80 7.90
CA PRO A 69 10.10 7.12 7.98
C PRO A 69 11.58 7.08 7.60
N GLN A 70 12.33 6.02 7.92
CA GLN A 70 13.80 6.02 7.76
C GLN A 70 14.40 4.81 7.03
N GLN A 71 13.86 3.60 7.21
CA GLN A 71 14.47 2.38 6.65
C GLN A 71 13.69 1.80 5.48
N LYS A 72 14.44 1.34 4.46
CA LYS A 72 13.88 0.51 3.39
C LYS A 72 13.44 -0.83 3.96
N LEU A 73 12.27 -1.31 3.53
CA LEU A 73 11.77 -2.62 3.92
C LEU A 73 12.69 -3.67 3.30
N SER A 74 13.31 -4.50 4.14
CA SER A 74 14.22 -5.53 3.65
C SER A 74 13.46 -6.55 2.81
N ARG A 75 13.87 -6.74 1.56
CA ARG A 75 13.28 -7.76 0.67
C ARG A 75 13.47 -9.17 1.23
N GLU A 76 14.61 -9.43 1.85
CA GLU A 76 14.92 -10.71 2.49
C GLU A 76 13.97 -10.96 3.67
N TRP A 77 13.70 -9.93 4.48
CA TRP A 77 12.73 -10.03 5.57
C TRP A 77 11.33 -10.29 5.05
N VAL A 78 10.87 -9.57 4.02
CA VAL A 78 9.54 -9.78 3.41
C VAL A 78 9.41 -11.23 2.92
N GLN A 79 10.44 -11.77 2.29
CA GLN A 79 10.45 -13.14 1.80
C GLN A 79 10.47 -14.17 2.93
N SER A 80 11.33 -14.00 3.95
CA SER A 80 11.42 -14.91 5.09
C SER A 80 10.18 -14.87 5.99
N ALA A 81 9.51 -13.71 6.02
CA ALA A 81 8.21 -13.48 6.64
C ALA A 81 7.04 -14.14 5.88
N GLY A 82 7.26 -14.70 4.69
CA GLY A 82 6.19 -15.32 3.89
C GLY A 82 5.21 -14.31 3.26
N LEU A 83 5.63 -13.06 3.12
CA LEU A 83 4.82 -12.01 2.52
C LEU A 83 5.02 -11.97 0.98
N PRO A 84 3.96 -11.67 0.21
CA PRO A 84 4.04 -11.67 -1.25
C PRO A 84 4.80 -10.44 -1.76
N LEU A 85 6.08 -10.60 -2.10
CA LEU A 85 6.94 -9.52 -2.66
C LEU A 85 6.30 -8.78 -3.84
N SER A 86 5.48 -9.46 -4.65
CA SER A 86 4.79 -8.88 -5.81
C SER A 86 3.62 -7.95 -5.46
N LYS A 87 3.13 -7.97 -4.21
CA LYS A 87 1.97 -7.19 -3.74
C LYS A 87 2.30 -6.30 -2.54
N VAL A 88 3.59 -6.04 -2.30
CA VAL A 88 4.07 -5.13 -1.27
C VAL A 88 4.49 -3.82 -1.91
N MET A 89 3.94 -2.72 -1.41
CA MET A 89 4.32 -1.37 -1.79
C MET A 89 4.94 -0.67 -0.60
N GLN A 90 6.02 0.07 -0.84
CA GLN A 90 6.69 0.86 0.19
C GLN A 90 6.77 2.32 -0.22
N ILE A 91 6.45 3.20 0.72
CA ILE A 91 6.78 4.63 0.66
C ILE A 91 7.80 4.90 1.77
N SER A 92 9.03 5.23 1.37
CA SER A 92 10.13 5.58 2.26
C SER A 92 10.29 7.10 2.40
N GLN A 93 10.93 7.56 3.48
CA GLN A 93 11.27 8.98 3.70
C GLN A 93 10.05 9.91 3.76
N LEU A 94 8.93 9.38 4.27
CA LEU A 94 7.72 10.16 4.46
C LEU A 94 7.91 11.11 5.65
N SER A 95 7.70 12.40 5.43
CA SER A 95 7.73 13.39 6.52
C SER A 95 6.58 13.10 7.51
N PRO A 96 6.81 13.21 8.83
CA PRO A 96 5.78 12.96 9.84
C PRO A 96 4.49 13.75 9.61
N SER A 97 4.62 15.00 9.14
CA SER A 97 3.50 15.89 8.78
C SER A 97 2.58 15.36 7.67
N HIS A 98 3.05 14.41 6.86
CA HIS A 98 2.31 13.85 5.73
C HIS A 98 1.88 12.40 5.95
N THR A 99 2.28 11.78 7.07
CA THR A 99 1.99 10.36 7.32
C THR A 99 0.49 10.09 7.39
N ILE A 100 -0.23 10.83 8.23
CA ILE A 100 -1.67 10.63 8.43
C ILE A 100 -2.46 10.90 7.14
N ASP A 101 -2.16 11.99 6.43
CA ASP A 101 -2.83 12.29 5.15
C ASP A 101 -2.57 11.19 4.10
N SER A 102 -1.35 10.65 4.05
CA SER A 102 -0.99 9.55 3.15
C SER A 102 -1.75 8.27 3.49
N MET A 103 -1.88 7.95 4.79
CA MET A 103 -2.68 6.81 5.24
C MET A 103 -4.16 6.97 4.85
N ILE A 104 -4.75 8.14 5.13
CA ILE A 104 -6.14 8.44 4.79
C ILE A 104 -6.38 8.26 3.28
N ARG A 105 -5.49 8.81 2.44
CA ARG A 105 -5.59 8.65 0.99
C ARG A 105 -5.50 7.19 0.58
N ALA A 106 -4.54 6.44 1.12
CA ALA A 106 -4.37 5.03 0.80
C ALA A 106 -5.62 4.21 1.18
N LEU A 107 -6.14 4.38 2.38
CA LEU A 107 -7.34 3.69 2.86
C LEU A 107 -8.54 3.95 1.93
N ARG A 108 -8.79 5.22 1.59
CA ARG A 108 -9.87 5.63 0.69
C ARG A 108 -9.79 5.05 -0.72
N THR A 109 -8.62 4.60 -1.17
CA THR A 109 -8.51 3.98 -2.50
C THR A 109 -9.15 2.60 -2.57
N GLY A 110 -9.32 1.91 -1.43
CA GLY A 110 -9.76 0.51 -1.41
C GLY A 110 -8.75 -0.47 -2.04
N ASN A 111 -7.56 -0.04 -2.46
CA ASN A 111 -6.60 -0.89 -3.16
C ASN A 111 -5.67 -1.67 -2.23
N TYR A 112 -5.68 -1.35 -0.93
CA TYR A 112 -4.76 -1.93 0.05
C TYR A 112 -5.49 -2.78 1.08
N SER A 113 -5.07 -4.03 1.31
CA SER A 113 -5.61 -4.88 2.39
C SER A 113 -5.13 -4.43 3.77
N VAL A 114 -3.99 -3.73 3.81
CA VAL A 114 -3.43 -3.14 5.03
C VAL A 114 -2.58 -1.92 4.68
N VAL A 115 -2.61 -0.91 5.55
CA VAL A 115 -1.71 0.24 5.53
C VAL A 115 -1.00 0.28 6.87
N ILE A 116 0.34 0.24 6.87
CA ILE A 116 1.17 0.12 8.07
C ILE A 116 2.07 1.35 8.14
N CYS A 117 2.20 1.95 9.32
CA CYS A 117 3.09 3.08 9.55
C CYS A 117 3.77 3.01 10.92
N TRP A 118 4.89 3.72 11.04
CA TRP A 118 5.60 3.93 12.30
C TRP A 118 5.43 5.40 12.66
N LEU A 119 4.76 5.65 13.78
CA LEU A 119 4.55 6.98 14.32
C LEU A 119 5.47 7.17 15.52
N ALA A 120 6.10 8.34 15.60
CA ALA A 120 6.94 8.73 16.74
C ALA A 120 6.10 9.31 17.88
N GLU A 121 4.92 9.83 17.56
CA GLU A 121 3.96 10.44 18.48
C GLU A 121 2.68 9.61 18.48
N GLU A 122 1.99 9.58 19.61
CA GLU A 122 0.68 8.94 19.73
C GLU A 122 -0.34 9.64 18.84
N LEU A 123 -1.29 8.87 18.27
CA LEU A 123 -2.37 9.47 17.50
C LEU A 123 -3.28 10.31 18.40
N THR A 124 -3.59 11.51 17.93
CA THR A 124 -4.68 12.29 18.51
C THR A 124 -6.04 11.64 18.21
N ALA A 125 -7.06 11.95 19.02
CA ALA A 125 -8.41 11.44 18.81
C ALA A 125 -8.99 11.83 17.44
N ASP A 126 -8.69 13.04 16.96
CA ASP A 126 -9.10 13.53 15.63
C ASP A 126 -8.46 12.70 14.51
N GLU A 127 -7.15 12.44 14.59
CA GLU A 127 -6.44 11.64 13.60
C GLU A 127 -6.95 10.20 13.58
N HIS A 128 -7.21 9.62 14.75
CA HIS A 128 -7.81 8.29 14.86
C HIS A 128 -9.19 8.25 14.20
N GLU A 129 -10.07 9.22 14.49
CA GLU A 129 -11.40 9.29 13.88
C GLU A 129 -11.33 9.43 12.36
N ARG A 130 -10.41 10.26 11.86
CA ARG A 130 -10.19 10.44 10.42
C ARG A 130 -9.71 9.17 9.73
N LEU A 131 -8.86 8.39 10.38
CA LEU A 131 -8.42 7.09 9.86
C LEU A 131 -9.56 6.06 9.85
N VAL A 132 -10.35 5.99 10.93
CA VAL A 132 -11.54 5.12 10.99
C VAL A 132 -12.52 5.47 9.87
N ASN A 133 -12.82 6.76 9.70
CA ASN A 133 -13.71 7.24 8.64
C ASN A 133 -13.16 6.96 7.23
N ALA A 134 -11.83 6.93 7.05
CA ALA A 134 -11.19 6.61 5.79
C ALA A 134 -11.16 5.10 5.48
N ALA A 135 -11.28 4.25 6.50
CA ALA A 135 -11.23 2.79 6.39
C ALA A 135 -12.60 2.14 6.19
N ARG A 136 -13.70 2.89 6.31
CA ARG A 136 -15.07 2.47 5.97
C ARG A 136 -15.22 2.37 4.45
#